data_AF-A0A4R8XRG1-F1
#
_entry.id   AF-A0A4R8XRG1-F1
#
_cell.length_a   1.000
_cell.length_b   1.000
_cell.length_c   1.000
_cell.angle_alpha   90.00
_cell.angle_beta   90.00
_cell.angle_gamma   90.00
#
_symmetry.space_group_name_H-M   'P 1'
#
loop_
_entity.id
_entity.type
_entity.pdbx_description
1 polymer ?
#
loop_
_entity_poly.entity_id
_entity_poly.type
_entity_poly.pdbx_seq_one_letter_code
_entity_poly.pdbx_strand_id
1 'polypeptide(L)'
;MELVGKLQPEVFNDLTVEISLFRPGPMQNNMPLHYLQARHGEVAPDFLHPRFELILRETRGVVIFHERVMRLLDELTGCGLGRADVLRRHLGKPGDLPRIEAFVRERALERGFPPVVVSQIWPVLAGFGSFGFAKAHGAAFALPTSQSAWLKAHHPAEFLAGLLTHDPGMWPKDLIVAEARLLGVPVLALDVQRSALGYQVEELVDGRRGSRLALPEWAGGTEAERARIVQHQPFTSLQDFQGRLRPKRRTFEALARLGVTPASRLQNLPGGTEVLIAGVRRASNTPPDAQWPPGGLRQSR
;
A
#
# COMPACT_ATOMS: atom_id res chain seq x y z
N MET A 1 3.43 3.33 11.94
CA MET A 1 3.37 4.56 11.11
C MET A 1 4.09 5.77 11.72
N GLU A 2 4.78 5.64 12.86
CA GLU A 2 5.43 6.79 13.54
C GLU A 2 6.63 7.38 12.75
N LEU A 3 7.10 6.69 11.73
CA LEU A 3 8.44 6.85 11.17
C LEU A 3 8.44 7.56 9.81
N VAL A 4 7.60 7.12 8.87
CA VAL A 4 7.29 7.87 7.65
C VAL A 4 6.77 9.27 8.01
N GLY A 5 5.98 9.37 9.09
CA GLY A 5 5.49 10.64 9.62
C GLY A 5 6.60 11.53 10.20
N LYS A 6 7.70 10.95 10.72
CA LYS A 6 8.88 11.73 11.14
C LYS A 6 9.77 12.09 9.96
N LEU A 7 9.88 11.22 8.95
CA LEU A 7 10.73 11.42 7.79
C LEU A 7 10.18 12.49 6.83
N GLN A 8 8.87 12.51 6.60
CA GLN A 8 8.21 13.34 5.59
C GLN A 8 8.93 13.24 4.23
N PRO A 9 8.80 12.10 3.52
CA PRO A 9 9.44 11.92 2.21
C PRO A 9 8.94 12.96 1.19
N GLU A 10 9.86 13.62 0.49
CA GLU A 10 9.55 14.64 -0.52
C GLU A 10 10.04 14.22 -1.91
N VAL A 11 11.14 13.45 -1.96
CA VAL A 11 11.74 12.97 -3.20
C VAL A 11 11.91 11.45 -3.19
N PHE A 12 11.99 10.85 -4.37
CA PHE A 12 12.09 9.39 -4.51
C PHE A 12 13.24 8.75 -3.70
N ASN A 13 14.38 9.44 -3.60
CA ASN A 13 15.52 8.95 -2.84
C ASN A 13 15.22 8.81 -1.34
N ASP A 14 14.24 9.54 -0.81
CA ASP A 14 13.86 9.46 0.60
C ASP A 14 13.26 8.09 0.93
N LEU A 15 12.43 7.56 0.03
CA LEU A 15 11.89 6.20 0.15
C LEU A 15 13.01 5.15 0.11
N THR A 16 14.01 5.36 -0.76
CA THR A 16 15.17 4.47 -0.86
C THR A 16 15.99 4.49 0.44
N VAL A 17 16.19 5.66 1.04
CA VAL A 17 16.89 5.82 2.32
C VAL A 17 16.07 5.24 3.47
N GLU A 18 14.76 5.47 3.51
CA GLU A 18 13.84 4.95 4.53
C GLU A 18 13.91 3.41 4.61
N ILE A 19 13.69 2.74 3.48
CA ILE A 19 13.76 1.27 3.36
C ILE A 19 15.11 0.73 3.87
N SER A 20 16.18 1.52 3.71
CA SER A 20 17.53 1.12 4.07
C SER A 20 17.85 1.36 5.55
N LEU A 21 17.35 2.45 6.14
CA LEU A 21 17.65 2.85 7.52
C LEU A 21 16.80 2.10 8.55
N PHE A 22 15.59 1.71 8.20
CA PHE A 22 14.65 1.15 9.19
C PHE A 22 14.70 -0.36 9.25
N ARG A 23 15.90 -0.85 9.59
CA ARG A 23 16.24 -2.26 9.79
C ARG A 23 16.97 -2.40 11.14
N PRO A 24 16.99 -3.60 11.74
CA PRO A 24 17.58 -3.80 13.08
C PRO A 24 19.00 -3.25 13.23
N GLY A 25 19.88 -3.46 12.24
CA GLY A 25 21.29 -3.01 12.27
C GLY A 25 21.45 -1.48 12.36
N PRO A 26 20.93 -0.69 11.40
CA PRO A 26 21.05 0.77 11.48
C PRO A 26 20.33 1.38 12.69
N MET A 27 19.20 0.80 13.12
CA MET A 27 18.47 1.28 14.31
C MET A 27 19.28 1.14 15.60
N GLN A 28 19.99 0.02 15.78
CA GLN A 28 20.90 -0.17 16.93
C GLN A 28 22.04 0.86 16.97
N ASN A 29 22.38 1.45 15.83
CA ASN A 29 23.45 2.44 15.70
C ASN A 29 22.93 3.89 15.65
N ASN A 30 21.65 4.13 15.98
CA ASN A 30 21.00 5.45 15.95
C ASN A 30 21.11 6.18 14.60
N MET A 31 21.41 5.46 13.50
CA MET A 31 21.57 6.05 12.17
C MET A 31 20.32 6.79 11.68
N PRO A 32 19.09 6.29 11.92
CA PRO A 32 17.91 7.03 11.52
C PRO A 32 17.75 8.36 12.23
N LEU A 33 18.11 8.44 13.52
CA LEU A 33 18.04 9.68 14.29
C LEU A 33 18.99 10.73 13.69
N HIS A 34 20.26 10.37 13.46
CA HIS A 34 21.24 11.27 12.86
C HIS A 34 20.80 11.75 11.48
N TYR A 35 20.26 10.85 10.65
CA TYR A 35 19.75 11.22 9.33
C TYR A 35 18.57 12.19 9.42
N LEU A 36 17.61 11.95 10.32
CA LEU A 36 16.43 12.81 10.48
C LEU A 36 16.79 14.20 11.00
N GLN A 37 17.65 14.29 12.02
CA GLN A 37 18.12 15.56 12.57
C GLN A 37 18.84 16.40 11.50
N ALA A 38 19.71 15.76 10.70
CA ALA A 38 20.43 16.42 9.63
C ALA A 38 19.52 16.82 8.46
N ARG A 39 18.50 16.00 8.16
CA ARG A 39 17.50 16.27 7.12
C ARG A 39 16.63 17.48 7.47
N HIS A 40 16.17 17.56 8.72
CA HIS A 40 15.31 18.63 9.21
C HIS A 40 16.07 19.90 9.60
N GLY A 41 17.40 19.90 9.46
CA GLY A 41 18.24 21.06 9.75
C GLY A 41 18.44 21.32 11.26
N GLU A 42 18.10 20.36 12.11
CA GLU A 42 18.34 20.44 13.55
C GLU A 42 19.84 20.36 13.88
N VAL A 43 20.59 19.63 13.05
CA VAL A 43 22.05 19.48 13.15
C VAL A 43 22.66 19.60 11.76
N ALA A 44 23.84 20.22 11.64
CA ALA A 44 24.58 20.24 10.39
C ALA A 44 25.05 18.81 10.02
N PRO A 45 24.90 18.36 8.75
CA PRO A 45 25.43 17.07 8.31
C PRO A 45 26.93 16.96 8.57
N ASP A 46 27.36 15.91 9.26
CA ASP A 46 28.78 15.60 9.43
C ASP A 46 29.27 14.68 8.30
N PHE A 47 30.14 15.22 7.44
CA PHE A 47 30.75 14.46 6.35
C PHE A 47 32.12 13.89 6.71
N LEU A 48 32.64 14.14 7.93
CA LEU A 48 33.98 13.80 8.43
C LEU A 48 35.16 14.46 7.68
N HIS A 49 35.02 14.69 6.37
CA HIS A 49 36.04 15.31 5.54
C HIS A 49 35.41 15.93 4.27
N PRO A 50 35.88 17.09 3.78
CA PRO A 50 35.33 17.73 2.57
C PRO A 50 35.27 16.81 1.34
N ARG A 51 36.26 15.92 1.17
CA ARG A 51 36.31 14.94 0.07
C ARG A 51 35.17 13.91 0.11
N PHE A 52 34.53 13.70 1.25
CA PHE A 52 33.41 12.75 1.39
C PHE A 52 32.05 13.40 1.16
N GLU A 53 31.96 14.73 1.12
CA GLU A 53 30.70 15.46 0.97
C GLU A 53 29.94 15.02 -0.29
N LEU A 54 30.61 14.99 -1.45
CA LEU A 54 29.94 14.57 -2.69
C LEU A 54 29.45 13.12 -2.64
N ILE A 55 30.11 12.27 -1.86
CA ILE A 55 29.73 10.87 -1.67
C ILE A 55 28.51 10.79 -0.75
N LEU A 56 28.52 11.52 0.36
CA LEU A 56 27.56 11.35 1.47
C LEU A 56 26.45 12.40 1.53
N ARG A 57 26.46 13.41 0.65
CA ARG A 57 25.45 14.50 0.65
C ARG A 57 24.03 14.00 0.56
N GLU A 58 23.79 12.94 -0.22
CA GLU A 58 22.44 12.40 -0.45
C GLU A 58 21.88 11.70 0.80
N THR A 59 22.76 11.25 1.69
CA THR A 59 22.45 10.58 2.95
C THR A 59 22.80 11.45 4.15
N ARG A 60 23.04 12.75 3.92
CA ARG A 60 23.36 13.74 4.97
C ARG A 60 24.49 13.28 5.92
N GLY A 61 25.54 12.67 5.36
CA GLY A 61 26.69 12.19 6.14
C GLY A 61 26.59 10.76 6.63
N VAL A 62 25.40 10.14 6.59
CA VAL A 62 25.19 8.78 7.09
C VAL A 62 25.61 7.75 6.03
N VAL A 63 26.45 6.78 6.40
CA VAL A 63 26.93 5.74 5.47
C VAL A 63 25.95 4.57 5.43
N ILE A 64 25.12 4.52 4.39
CA ILE A 64 23.99 3.56 4.29
C ILE A 64 24.22 2.53 3.18
N PHE A 65 24.65 2.99 2.00
CA PHE A 65 24.64 2.15 0.80
C PHE A 65 26.00 1.53 0.46
N HIS A 66 25.98 0.34 -0.13
CA HIS A 66 27.14 -0.40 -0.61
C HIS A 66 27.99 0.47 -1.56
N GLU A 67 27.31 1.17 -2.47
CA GLU A 67 27.90 2.04 -3.47
C GLU A 67 28.61 3.25 -2.84
N ARG A 68 28.17 3.69 -1.64
CA ARG A 68 28.83 4.75 -0.88
C ARG A 68 30.08 4.25 -0.18
N VAL A 69 30.03 3.05 0.40
CA VAL A 69 31.22 2.40 0.96
C VAL A 69 32.28 2.14 -0.10
N MET A 70 31.90 1.67 -1.28
CA MET A 70 32.85 1.48 -2.38
C MET A 70 33.53 2.79 -2.78
N ARG A 71 32.77 3.89 -2.89
CA ARG A 71 33.33 5.21 -3.20
C ARG A 71 34.23 5.74 -2.08
N LEU A 72 33.86 5.54 -0.81
CA LEU A 72 34.70 5.95 0.33
C LEU A 72 36.02 5.16 0.35
N LEU A 73 35.96 3.84 0.15
CA LEU A 73 37.15 2.99 0.08
C LEU A 73 38.06 3.41 -1.09
N ASP A 74 37.49 3.68 -2.27
CA ASP A 74 38.26 4.16 -3.41
C ASP A 74 38.84 5.56 -3.16
N GLU A 75 38.07 6.47 -2.56
CA GLU A 75 38.54 7.81 -2.22
C GLU A 75 39.72 7.77 -1.24
N LEU A 76 39.61 6.93 -0.22
CA LEU A 76 40.64 6.69 0.79
C LEU A 76 41.87 5.96 0.24
N THR A 77 41.73 5.06 -0.75
CA THR A 77 42.83 4.14 -1.12
C THR A 77 43.35 4.26 -2.55
N GLY A 78 42.57 4.87 -3.44
CA GLY A 78 42.79 4.92 -4.88
C GLY A 78 42.77 3.55 -5.55
N CYS A 79 42.06 2.57 -4.97
CA CYS A 79 42.13 1.18 -5.42
C CYS A 79 41.23 0.86 -6.63
N GLY A 80 40.37 1.80 -7.04
CA GLY A 80 39.34 1.62 -8.05
C GLY A 80 38.11 0.88 -7.53
N LEU A 81 36.94 1.18 -8.12
CA LEU A 81 35.66 0.64 -7.66
C LEU A 81 35.56 -0.90 -7.69
N GLY A 82 36.24 -1.57 -8.64
CA GLY A 82 36.27 -3.03 -8.72
C GLY A 82 36.92 -3.67 -7.49
N ARG A 83 38.09 -3.16 -7.06
CA ARG A 83 38.76 -3.62 -5.85
C ARG A 83 38.02 -3.14 -4.60
N ALA A 84 37.42 -1.95 -4.61
CA ALA A 84 36.61 -1.45 -3.52
C ALA A 84 35.39 -2.35 -3.25
N ASP A 85 34.73 -2.92 -4.27
CA ASP A 85 33.65 -3.90 -4.06
C ASP A 85 34.17 -5.20 -3.44
N VAL A 86 35.34 -5.69 -3.87
CA VAL A 86 35.98 -6.85 -3.22
C VAL A 86 36.20 -6.56 -1.74
N LEU A 87 36.82 -5.42 -1.39
CA LEU A 87 37.02 -5.03 0.01
C LEU A 87 35.70 -4.93 0.77
N ARG A 88 34.67 -4.30 0.19
CA ARG A 88 33.33 -4.19 0.78
C ARG A 88 32.75 -5.56 1.15
N ARG A 89 32.87 -6.57 0.28
CA ARG A 89 32.38 -7.93 0.57
C ARG A 89 33.10 -8.58 1.76
N HIS A 90 34.36 -8.22 1.99
CA HIS A 90 35.16 -8.73 3.10
C HIS A 90 34.96 -7.96 4.42
N LEU A 91 34.33 -6.77 4.40
CA LEU A 91 33.98 -6.05 5.65
C LEU A 91 33.01 -6.85 6.54
N GLY A 92 32.24 -7.79 5.99
CA GLY A 92 31.39 -8.70 6.76
C GLY A 92 32.14 -9.87 7.42
N LYS A 93 33.46 -9.96 7.26
CA LYS A 93 34.29 -11.06 7.77
C LYS A 93 35.26 -10.53 8.83
N PRO A 94 35.00 -10.77 10.14
CA PRO A 94 35.84 -10.24 11.20
C PRO A 94 37.35 -10.54 11.06
N GLY A 95 37.70 -11.71 10.53
CA GLY A 95 39.10 -12.11 10.31
C GLY A 95 39.83 -11.31 9.22
N ASP A 96 39.10 -10.70 8.29
CA ASP A 96 39.69 -9.90 7.21
C ASP A 96 39.87 -8.43 7.60
N LEU A 97 39.15 -7.95 8.62
CA LEU A 97 39.14 -6.55 9.03
C LEU A 97 40.53 -5.98 9.35
N PRO A 98 41.41 -6.65 10.14
CA PRO A 98 42.72 -6.07 10.47
C PRO A 98 43.59 -5.82 9.23
N ARG A 99 43.53 -6.72 8.24
CA ARG A 99 44.28 -6.57 6.98
C ARG A 99 43.73 -5.44 6.13
N ILE A 100 42.40 -5.31 6.06
CA ILE A 100 41.75 -4.22 5.31
C ILE A 100 42.04 -2.88 6.01
N GLU A 101 41.99 -2.84 7.33
CA GLU A 101 42.30 -1.63 8.11
C GLU A 101 43.71 -1.12 7.83
N ALA A 102 44.70 -2.01 7.91
CA ALA A 102 46.09 -1.66 7.64
C ALA A 102 46.26 -1.07 6.23
N PHE A 103 45.66 -1.72 5.22
CA PHE A 103 45.65 -1.22 3.85
C PHE A 103 44.97 0.15 3.72
N VAL A 104 43.81 0.36 4.35
CA VAL A 104 43.10 1.64 4.30
C VAL A 104 43.92 2.74 4.97
N ARG A 105 44.53 2.49 6.13
CA ARG A 105 45.35 3.47 6.86
C ARG A 105 46.59 3.88 6.09
N GLU A 106 47.33 2.92 5.56
CA GLU A 106 48.52 3.15 4.74
C GLU A 106 48.18 4.03 3.52
N ARG A 107 47.19 3.60 2.73
CA ARG A 107 46.84 4.31 1.49
C ARG A 107 46.19 5.67 1.73
N ALA A 108 45.40 5.81 2.80
CA ALA A 108 44.80 7.08 3.15
C ALA A 108 45.86 8.11 3.55
N LEU A 109 46.90 7.69 4.28
CA LEU A 109 48.03 8.54 4.64
C LEU A 109 48.78 9.01 3.39
N GLU A 110 49.11 8.09 2.46
CA GLU A 110 49.74 8.42 1.17
C GLU A 110 48.90 9.40 0.34
N ARG A 111 47.57 9.39 0.53
CA ARG A 111 46.62 10.26 -0.17
C ARG A 111 46.28 11.53 0.61
N GLY A 112 47.02 11.83 1.67
CA GLY A 112 46.94 13.08 2.43
C GLY A 112 45.76 13.17 3.40
N PHE A 113 45.12 12.06 3.76
CA PHE A 113 44.10 12.07 4.81
C PHE A 113 44.75 12.17 6.20
N PRO A 114 44.29 13.11 7.05
CA PRO A 114 44.73 13.16 8.44
C PRO A 114 44.40 11.86 9.19
N PRO A 115 45.27 11.38 10.10
CA PRO A 115 45.01 10.15 10.87
C PRO A 115 43.68 10.17 11.64
N VAL A 116 43.24 11.36 12.11
CA VAL A 116 41.95 11.53 12.80
C VAL A 116 40.77 11.16 11.91
N VAL A 117 40.78 11.55 10.63
CA VAL A 117 39.70 11.24 9.68
C VAL A 117 39.60 9.74 9.47
N VAL A 118 40.74 9.07 9.29
CA VAL A 118 40.78 7.61 9.09
C VAL A 118 40.28 6.87 10.32
N SER A 119 40.67 7.32 11.51
CA SER A 119 40.22 6.73 12.78
C SER A 119 38.73 6.95 13.06
N GLN A 120 38.13 8.03 12.54
CA GLN A 120 36.69 8.27 12.63
C GLN A 120 35.87 7.46 11.61
N ILE A 121 36.32 7.39 10.35
CA ILE A 121 35.57 6.69 9.29
C ILE A 121 35.73 5.17 9.37
N TRP A 122 36.86 4.65 9.87
CA TRP A 122 37.12 3.21 9.89
C TRP A 122 36.08 2.41 10.69
N PRO A 123 35.69 2.78 11.93
CA PRO A 123 34.63 2.07 12.65
C PRO A 123 33.31 2.01 11.88
N VAL A 124 32.97 3.07 11.13
CA VAL A 124 31.77 3.12 10.28
C VAL A 124 31.88 2.12 9.13
N LEU A 125 33.04 2.05 8.46
CA LEU A 125 33.29 1.08 7.38
C LEU A 125 33.35 -0.36 7.90
N ALA A 126 34.04 -0.60 9.02
CA ALA A 126 34.17 -1.92 9.62
C ALA A 126 32.82 -2.47 10.11
N GLY A 127 31.97 -1.62 10.70
CA GLY A 127 30.63 -1.99 11.11
C GLY A 127 29.67 -2.26 9.95
N PHE A 128 29.98 -1.76 8.76
CA PHE A 128 29.08 -1.78 7.60
C PHE A 128 28.63 -3.17 7.18
N GLY A 129 29.46 -4.20 7.40
CA GLY A 129 29.11 -5.58 7.08
C GLY A 129 27.80 -6.06 7.73
N SER A 130 27.42 -5.47 8.87
CA SER A 130 26.23 -5.83 9.63
C SER A 130 24.96 -5.06 9.23
N PHE A 131 25.08 -3.93 8.53
CA PHE A 131 23.94 -3.03 8.29
C PHE A 131 23.87 -2.40 6.88
N GLY A 132 24.87 -2.64 6.03
CA GLY A 132 24.89 -2.12 4.67
C GLY A 132 23.65 -2.50 3.84
N PHE A 133 23.35 -1.68 2.83
CA PHE A 133 22.29 -1.97 1.88
C PHE A 133 22.71 -1.69 0.44
N ALA A 134 22.26 -2.50 -0.50
CA ALA A 134 22.43 -2.18 -1.92
C ALA A 134 21.45 -1.09 -2.32
N LYS A 135 21.93 0.08 -2.78
CA LYS A 135 21.05 1.18 -3.18
C LYS A 135 20.10 0.77 -4.30
N ALA A 136 20.61 0.03 -5.29
CA ALA A 136 19.80 -0.47 -6.40
C ALA A 136 18.62 -1.33 -5.92
N HIS A 137 18.85 -2.17 -4.89
CA HIS A 137 17.80 -3.00 -4.30
C HIS A 137 16.76 -2.15 -3.55
N GLY A 138 17.21 -1.15 -2.79
CA GLY A 138 16.31 -0.20 -2.15
C GLY A 138 15.47 0.60 -3.13
N ALA A 139 16.07 1.06 -4.23
CA ALA A 139 15.36 1.77 -5.29
C ALA A 139 14.30 0.88 -5.96
N ALA A 140 14.60 -0.41 -6.16
CA ALA A 140 13.67 -1.37 -6.73
C ALA A 140 12.43 -1.59 -5.84
N PHE A 141 12.55 -1.48 -4.50
CA PHE A 141 11.42 -1.51 -3.58
C PHE A 141 10.73 -0.15 -3.38
N ALA A 142 11.48 0.94 -3.48
CA ALA A 142 10.94 2.30 -3.42
C ALA A 142 9.97 2.58 -4.59
N LEU A 143 10.20 1.99 -5.77
CA LEU A 143 9.34 2.16 -6.93
C LEU A 143 7.89 1.66 -6.72
N PRO A 144 7.63 0.38 -6.39
CA PRO A 144 6.27 -0.08 -6.12
C PRO A 144 5.66 0.61 -4.89
N THR A 145 6.47 1.04 -3.92
CA THR A 145 6.01 1.84 -2.78
C THR A 145 5.46 3.18 -3.24
N SER A 146 6.21 3.91 -4.08
CA SER A 146 5.80 5.19 -4.66
C SER A 146 4.57 5.03 -5.57
N GLN A 147 4.55 4.00 -6.42
CA GLN A 147 3.41 3.68 -7.29
C GLN A 147 2.14 3.38 -6.48
N SER A 148 2.27 2.58 -5.41
CA SER A 148 1.15 2.27 -4.51
C SER A 148 0.65 3.52 -3.78
N ALA A 149 1.56 4.37 -3.29
CA ALA A 149 1.21 5.64 -2.66
C ALA A 149 0.49 6.58 -3.62
N TRP A 150 0.95 6.67 -4.88
CA TRP A 150 0.31 7.46 -5.92
C TRP A 150 -1.09 6.95 -6.24
N LEU A 151 -1.25 5.64 -6.45
CA LEU A 151 -2.57 5.03 -6.67
C LEU A 151 -3.50 5.25 -5.48
N LYS A 152 -3.00 5.10 -4.25
CA LYS A 152 -3.78 5.35 -3.04
C LYS A 152 -4.20 6.82 -2.91
N ALA A 153 -3.37 7.77 -3.33
CA ALA A 153 -3.67 9.20 -3.25
C ALA A 153 -4.64 9.67 -4.34
N HIS A 154 -4.51 9.14 -5.57
CA HIS A 154 -5.23 9.63 -6.74
C HIS A 154 -6.38 8.74 -7.20
N HIS A 155 -6.32 7.44 -6.90
CA HIS A 155 -7.30 6.41 -7.27
C HIS A 155 -7.59 5.46 -6.09
N PRO A 156 -8.00 5.99 -4.92
CA PRO A 156 -8.11 5.19 -3.69
C PRO A 156 -9.10 4.03 -3.81
N ALA A 157 -10.21 4.21 -4.55
CA ALA A 157 -11.19 3.15 -4.73
C ALA A 157 -10.64 1.97 -5.52
N GLU A 158 -9.94 2.24 -6.63
CA GLU A 158 -9.27 1.23 -7.45
C GLU A 158 -8.12 0.55 -6.71
N PHE A 159 -7.31 1.34 -6.00
CA PHE A 159 -6.19 0.82 -5.23
C PHE A 159 -6.67 -0.19 -4.17
N LEU A 160 -7.68 0.18 -3.39
CA LEU A 160 -8.24 -0.68 -2.35
C LEU A 160 -8.94 -1.91 -2.94
N ALA A 161 -9.70 -1.75 -4.03
CA ALA A 161 -10.34 -2.88 -4.70
C ALA A 161 -9.30 -3.88 -5.24
N GLY A 162 -8.22 -3.39 -5.85
CA GLY A 162 -7.11 -4.21 -6.31
C GLY A 162 -6.43 -4.96 -5.16
N LEU A 163 -6.11 -4.25 -4.07
CA LEU A 163 -5.46 -4.83 -2.89
C LEU A 163 -6.33 -5.92 -2.24
N LEU A 164 -7.64 -5.68 -2.11
CA LEU A 164 -8.57 -6.66 -1.53
C LEU A 164 -8.83 -7.87 -2.44
N THR A 165 -8.68 -7.70 -3.76
CA THR A 165 -8.84 -8.77 -4.76
C THR A 165 -7.62 -9.69 -4.83
N HIS A 166 -6.41 -9.13 -4.74
CA HIS A 166 -5.16 -9.85 -5.04
C HIS A 166 -4.33 -10.24 -3.82
N ASP A 167 -4.99 -10.48 -2.69
CA ASP A 167 -4.39 -10.78 -1.38
C ASP A 167 -3.65 -9.56 -0.77
N PRO A 168 -4.16 -8.98 0.33
CA PRO A 168 -3.51 -7.86 1.01
C PRO A 168 -2.22 -8.23 1.76
N GLY A 169 -1.83 -9.51 1.76
CA GLY A 169 -0.63 -10.00 2.40
C GLY A 169 -0.70 -9.86 3.92
N MET A 170 0.21 -9.08 4.50
CA MET A 170 0.29 -8.91 5.97
C MET A 170 -0.83 -8.06 6.57
N TRP A 171 -1.63 -7.38 5.74
CA TRP A 171 -2.68 -6.47 6.20
C TRP A 171 -4.03 -7.17 6.28
N PRO A 172 -4.63 -7.27 7.48
CA PRO A 172 -5.99 -7.78 7.62
C PRO A 172 -7.01 -6.97 6.81
N LYS A 173 -8.00 -7.64 6.21
CA LYS A 173 -9.02 -6.98 5.36
C LYS A 173 -9.83 -5.92 6.10
N ASP A 174 -10.12 -6.14 7.38
CA ASP A 174 -10.82 -5.19 8.24
C ASP A 174 -10.03 -3.88 8.43
N LEU A 175 -8.71 -3.96 8.52
CA LEU A 175 -7.85 -2.77 8.53
C LEU A 175 -7.94 -1.99 7.21
N ILE A 176 -7.99 -2.69 6.08
CA ILE A 176 -8.11 -2.06 4.76
C ILE A 176 -9.50 -1.41 4.58
N VAL A 177 -10.55 -2.05 5.10
CA VAL A 177 -11.89 -1.45 5.15
C VAL A 177 -11.93 -0.22 6.06
N ALA A 178 -11.20 -0.22 7.18
CA ALA A 178 -11.05 0.96 8.02
C ALA A 178 -10.33 2.10 7.28
N GLU A 179 -9.26 1.78 6.55
CA GLU A 179 -8.54 2.73 5.70
C GLU A 179 -9.43 3.31 4.60
N ALA A 180 -10.27 2.48 3.96
CA ALA A 180 -11.25 2.94 2.97
C ALA A 180 -12.15 4.06 3.53
N ARG A 181 -12.60 3.91 4.79
CA ARG A 181 -13.41 4.93 5.47
C ARG A 181 -12.62 6.22 5.71
N LEU A 182 -11.35 6.12 6.12
CA LEU A 182 -10.48 7.30 6.31
C LEU A 182 -10.24 8.06 5.00
N LEU A 183 -10.12 7.33 3.89
CA LEU A 183 -9.97 7.89 2.54
C LEU A 183 -11.29 8.34 1.91
N GLY A 184 -12.42 8.21 2.61
CA GLY A 184 -13.74 8.58 2.10
C GLY A 184 -14.27 7.68 0.98
N VAL A 185 -13.69 6.48 0.79
CA VAL A 185 -14.13 5.48 -0.18
C VAL A 185 -15.26 4.63 0.42
N PRO A 186 -16.49 4.71 -0.10
CA PRO A 186 -17.58 3.88 0.40
C PRO A 186 -17.35 2.41 0.06
N VAL A 187 -17.45 1.52 1.05
CA VAL A 187 -17.44 0.07 0.84
C VAL A 187 -18.88 -0.40 0.67
N LEU A 188 -19.24 -0.81 -0.55
CA LEU A 188 -20.59 -1.21 -0.91
C LEU A 188 -20.82 -2.68 -0.58
N ALA A 189 -21.99 -2.98 -0.01
CA ALA A 189 -22.36 -4.33 0.36
C ALA A 189 -22.37 -5.29 -0.85
N LEU A 190 -22.36 -6.58 -0.55
CA LEU A 190 -22.60 -7.62 -1.54
C LEU A 190 -23.93 -7.39 -2.27
N ASP A 191 -23.91 -7.56 -3.58
CA ASP A 191 -25.10 -7.50 -4.41
C ASP A 191 -25.04 -8.61 -5.45
N VAL A 192 -26.03 -9.50 -5.43
CA VAL A 192 -26.09 -10.63 -6.35
C VAL A 192 -26.25 -10.23 -7.82
N GLN A 193 -26.66 -8.99 -8.10
CA GLN A 193 -26.77 -8.45 -9.45
C GLN A 193 -25.45 -7.87 -9.97
N ARG A 194 -24.54 -7.46 -9.07
CA ARG A 194 -23.39 -6.60 -9.41
C ARG A 194 -22.04 -7.08 -8.89
N SER A 195 -22.00 -7.75 -7.75
CA SER A 195 -20.76 -8.29 -7.16
C SER A 195 -20.16 -9.36 -8.08
N ALA A 196 -18.87 -9.22 -8.36
CA ALA A 196 -18.07 -10.15 -9.13
C ALA A 196 -17.23 -11.07 -8.20
N LEU A 197 -16.32 -11.86 -8.79
CA LEU A 197 -15.34 -12.64 -8.02
C LEU A 197 -14.23 -11.76 -7.40
N GLY A 198 -13.96 -10.60 -8.00
CA GLY A 198 -13.09 -9.56 -7.44
C GLY A 198 -13.89 -8.36 -6.94
N TYR A 199 -13.25 -7.51 -6.14
CA TYR A 199 -13.83 -6.23 -5.71
C TYR A 199 -13.95 -5.31 -6.93
N GLN A 200 -15.06 -4.58 -7.03
CA GLN A 200 -15.35 -3.73 -8.19
C GLN A 200 -15.48 -2.28 -7.77
N VAL A 201 -14.97 -1.36 -8.59
CA VAL A 201 -15.17 0.07 -8.37
C VAL A 201 -16.44 0.52 -9.08
N GLU A 202 -17.26 1.27 -8.36
CA GLU A 202 -18.53 1.78 -8.87
C GLU A 202 -18.65 3.27 -8.63
N GLU A 203 -19.19 3.99 -9.60
CA GLU A 203 -19.61 5.37 -9.41
C GLU A 203 -20.97 5.40 -8.71
N LEU A 204 -21.06 6.22 -7.67
CA LEU A 204 -22.26 6.44 -6.89
C LEU A 204 -23.03 7.64 -7.43
N VAL A 205 -24.31 7.72 -7.06
CA VAL A 205 -25.22 8.80 -7.51
C VAL A 205 -24.72 10.20 -7.10
N ASP A 206 -23.94 10.28 -6.02
CA ASP A 206 -23.33 11.52 -5.54
C ASP A 206 -21.96 11.81 -6.18
N GLY A 207 -21.57 11.08 -7.22
CA GLY A 207 -20.31 11.23 -7.96
C GLY A 207 -19.09 10.62 -7.27
N ARG A 208 -19.22 10.05 -6.07
CA ARG A 208 -18.12 9.35 -5.40
C ARG A 208 -17.88 7.98 -6.03
N ARG A 209 -16.66 7.46 -5.87
CA ARG A 209 -16.30 6.10 -6.28
C ARG A 209 -16.23 5.20 -5.06
N GLY A 210 -17.02 4.13 -5.06
CA GLY A 210 -17.06 3.12 -4.00
C GLY A 210 -16.48 1.79 -4.46
N SER A 211 -16.10 0.94 -3.50
CA SER A 211 -15.63 -0.42 -3.75
C SER A 211 -16.70 -1.42 -3.31
N ARG A 212 -17.26 -2.20 -4.25
CA ARG A 212 -18.23 -3.26 -3.97
C ARG A 212 -17.52 -4.52 -3.50
N LEU A 213 -18.03 -5.09 -2.41
CA LEU A 213 -17.59 -6.38 -1.90
C LEU A 213 -17.70 -7.47 -2.97
N ALA A 214 -16.68 -8.31 -3.03
CA ALA A 214 -16.60 -9.44 -3.93
C ALA A 214 -17.37 -10.66 -3.37
N LEU A 215 -17.98 -11.47 -4.25
CA LEU A 215 -18.70 -12.68 -3.85
C LEU A 215 -17.91 -13.65 -2.97
N PRO A 216 -16.56 -13.75 -3.04
CA PRO A 216 -15.79 -14.54 -2.08
C PRO A 216 -15.98 -14.16 -0.61
N GLU A 217 -16.40 -12.93 -0.30
CA GLU A 217 -16.72 -12.50 1.07
C GLU A 217 -18.00 -13.16 1.62
N TRP A 218 -18.84 -13.72 0.74
CA TRP A 218 -19.96 -14.54 1.16
C TRP A 218 -19.49 -15.94 1.57
N ALA A 219 -19.15 -16.09 2.85
CA ALA A 219 -18.64 -17.34 3.44
C ALA A 219 -19.56 -18.57 3.28
N GLY A 220 -20.86 -18.37 3.04
CA GLY A 220 -21.84 -19.46 2.90
C GLY A 220 -21.89 -20.14 1.52
N GLY A 221 -21.13 -19.63 0.54
CA GLY A 221 -21.16 -20.11 -0.84
C GLY A 221 -19.90 -20.84 -1.27
N THR A 222 -20.06 -21.87 -2.11
CA THR A 222 -18.91 -22.52 -2.75
C THR A 222 -18.37 -21.68 -3.91
N GLU A 223 -17.11 -21.92 -4.30
CA GLU A 223 -16.48 -21.33 -5.49
C GLU A 223 -17.39 -21.48 -6.74
N ALA A 224 -17.92 -22.67 -6.96
CA ALA A 224 -18.80 -22.99 -8.08
C ALA A 224 -20.18 -22.30 -8.00
N GLU A 225 -20.69 -22.00 -6.79
CA GLU A 225 -21.91 -21.20 -6.64
C GLU A 225 -21.66 -19.73 -7.00
N ARG A 226 -20.55 -19.17 -6.51
CA ARG A 226 -20.14 -17.78 -6.81
C ARG A 226 -19.86 -17.59 -8.30
N ALA A 227 -19.14 -18.52 -8.93
CA ALA A 227 -18.87 -18.47 -10.37
C ALA A 227 -20.16 -18.53 -11.22
N ARG A 228 -21.11 -19.40 -10.85
CA ARG A 228 -22.42 -19.47 -11.53
C ARG A 228 -23.23 -18.19 -11.35
N ILE A 229 -23.20 -17.56 -10.18
CA ILE A 229 -23.84 -16.25 -9.97
C ILE A 229 -23.29 -15.26 -10.99
N VAL A 230 -21.96 -15.08 -11.08
CA VAL A 230 -21.33 -14.14 -12.04
C VAL A 230 -21.69 -14.48 -13.48
N GLN A 231 -21.68 -15.76 -13.85
CA GLN A 231 -21.99 -16.20 -15.23
C GLN A 231 -23.41 -15.83 -15.68
N HIS A 232 -24.37 -15.78 -14.75
CA HIS A 232 -25.79 -15.64 -15.08
C HIS A 232 -26.40 -14.28 -14.70
N GLN A 233 -25.61 -13.40 -14.09
CA GLN A 233 -25.96 -11.99 -13.87
C GLN A 233 -26.19 -11.24 -15.21
N PRO A 234 -27.06 -10.21 -15.24
CA PRO A 234 -28.02 -9.85 -14.19
C PRO A 234 -29.27 -10.75 -14.25
N PHE A 235 -29.96 -10.89 -13.11
CA PHE A 235 -31.21 -11.64 -13.03
C PHE A 235 -32.41 -10.70 -13.15
N THR A 236 -33.46 -11.12 -13.86
CA THR A 236 -34.67 -10.30 -14.06
C THR A 236 -35.74 -10.55 -12.99
N SER A 237 -35.70 -11.69 -12.31
CA SER A 237 -36.65 -12.08 -11.27
C SER A 237 -36.09 -13.18 -10.36
N LEU A 238 -36.83 -13.55 -9.30
CA LEU A 238 -36.47 -14.69 -8.46
C LEU A 238 -36.49 -16.01 -9.22
N GLN A 239 -37.50 -16.19 -10.06
CA GLN A 239 -37.68 -17.42 -10.83
C GLN A 239 -36.54 -17.58 -11.83
N ASP A 240 -36.08 -16.48 -12.42
CA ASP A 240 -34.90 -16.43 -13.28
C ASP A 240 -33.63 -16.81 -12.49
N PHE A 241 -33.42 -16.22 -11.31
CA PHE A 241 -32.33 -16.58 -10.40
C PHE A 241 -32.35 -18.06 -10.00
N GLN A 242 -33.49 -18.57 -9.56
CA GLN A 242 -33.66 -19.97 -9.15
C GLN A 242 -33.50 -20.93 -10.32
N GLY A 243 -34.04 -20.59 -11.49
CA GLY A 243 -33.98 -21.42 -12.69
C GLY A 243 -32.55 -21.56 -13.22
N ARG A 244 -31.80 -20.45 -13.29
CA ARG A 244 -30.41 -20.43 -13.79
C ARG A 244 -29.43 -21.04 -12.79
N LEU A 245 -29.56 -20.73 -11.51
CA LEU A 245 -28.56 -21.12 -10.50
C LEU A 245 -28.88 -22.41 -9.76
N ARG A 246 -30.16 -22.78 -9.66
CA ARG A 246 -30.67 -23.87 -8.82
C ARG A 246 -30.02 -23.87 -7.43
N PRO A 247 -30.12 -22.76 -6.68
CA PRO A 247 -29.41 -22.60 -5.41
C PRO A 247 -29.95 -23.58 -4.36
N LYS A 248 -29.07 -24.11 -3.51
CA LYS A 248 -29.49 -24.92 -2.35
C LYS A 248 -30.18 -24.02 -1.32
N ARG A 249 -31.02 -24.60 -0.46
CA ARG A 249 -31.73 -23.84 0.59
C ARG A 249 -30.79 -23.01 1.48
N ARG A 250 -29.65 -23.59 1.90
CA ARG A 250 -28.60 -22.90 2.67
C ARG A 250 -28.06 -21.64 1.99
N THR A 251 -27.95 -21.68 0.66
CA THR A 251 -27.43 -20.59 -0.18
C THR A 251 -28.41 -19.42 -0.17
N PHE A 252 -29.70 -19.74 -0.24
CA PHE A 252 -30.78 -18.75 -0.15
C PHE A 252 -30.83 -18.08 1.22
N GLU A 253 -30.78 -18.88 2.30
CA GLU A 253 -30.80 -18.38 3.68
C GLU A 253 -29.57 -17.52 4.00
N ALA A 254 -28.40 -17.87 3.48
CA ALA A 254 -27.17 -17.10 3.68
C ALA A 254 -27.19 -15.76 2.94
N LEU A 255 -27.64 -15.72 1.68
CA LEU A 255 -27.78 -14.45 0.93
C LEU A 255 -28.80 -13.52 1.61
N ALA A 256 -29.94 -14.06 2.06
CA ALA A 256 -30.95 -13.29 2.75
C ALA A 256 -30.46 -12.64 4.06
N ARG A 257 -29.56 -13.31 4.81
CA ARG A 257 -28.95 -12.79 6.05
C ARG A 257 -27.96 -11.65 5.80
N LEU A 258 -27.35 -11.59 4.61
CA LEU A 258 -26.37 -10.56 4.23
C LEU A 258 -27.01 -9.28 3.67
N GLY A 259 -28.35 -9.16 3.73
CA GLY A 259 -29.06 -8.01 3.18
C GLY A 259 -29.11 -7.98 1.65
N VAL A 260 -28.61 -9.03 0.97
CA VAL A 260 -28.85 -9.26 -0.46
C VAL A 260 -30.34 -9.50 -0.60
N THR A 261 -31.06 -8.61 -1.29
CA THR A 261 -32.51 -8.74 -1.46
C THR A 261 -32.77 -10.01 -2.25
N PRO A 262 -33.29 -11.08 -1.63
CA PRO A 262 -33.70 -12.25 -2.38
C PRO A 262 -34.97 -11.84 -3.12
N ALA A 263 -35.08 -12.20 -4.38
CA ALA A 263 -36.21 -11.76 -5.19
C ALA A 263 -37.60 -12.28 -4.70
N SER A 264 -37.65 -13.10 -3.64
CA SER A 264 -38.87 -13.47 -2.90
C SER A 264 -39.48 -12.28 -2.15
N ARG A 265 -38.69 -11.26 -1.83
CA ARG A 265 -39.17 -10.01 -1.22
C ARG A 265 -39.62 -8.96 -2.23
N LEU A 266 -39.51 -9.23 -3.54
CA LEU A 266 -40.00 -8.35 -4.62
C LEU A 266 -41.45 -8.66 -5.03
N GLN A 267 -41.95 -9.87 -4.73
CA GLN A 267 -43.23 -10.35 -5.26
C GLN A 267 -44.48 -9.80 -4.56
N ASN A 268 -44.34 -9.25 -3.34
CA ASN A 268 -45.48 -8.87 -2.48
C ASN A 268 -45.54 -7.37 -2.13
N LEU A 269 -44.85 -6.52 -2.90
CA LEU A 269 -44.79 -5.09 -2.61
C LEU A 269 -45.89 -4.35 -3.39
N PRO A 270 -46.77 -3.58 -2.73
CA PRO A 270 -47.72 -2.69 -3.41
C PRO A 270 -47.01 -1.78 -4.43
N GLY A 271 -47.68 -1.43 -5.52
CA GLY A 271 -47.18 -0.41 -6.45
C GLY A 271 -46.87 0.90 -5.70
N GLY A 272 -45.64 1.40 -5.84
CA GLY A 272 -45.16 2.58 -5.10
C GLY A 272 -44.48 2.30 -3.75
N THR A 273 -44.29 1.03 -3.37
CA THR A 273 -43.62 0.69 -2.10
C THR A 273 -42.13 0.96 -2.14
N GLU A 274 -41.69 1.75 -1.19
CA GLU A 274 -40.30 2.11 -0.97
C GLU A 274 -39.51 0.94 -0.34
N VAL A 275 -38.69 0.26 -1.14
CA VAL A 275 -37.79 -0.81 -0.66
C VAL A 275 -36.37 -0.30 -0.49
N LEU A 276 -35.71 -0.77 0.58
CA LEU A 276 -34.27 -0.65 0.77
C LEU A 276 -33.56 -1.58 -0.21
N ILE A 277 -33.42 -1.09 -1.45
CA ILE A 277 -32.45 -1.60 -2.41
C ILE A 277 -31.08 -1.23 -1.83
N ALA A 278 -30.15 -2.19 -1.77
CA ALA A 278 -28.83 -2.00 -1.16
C ALA A 278 -27.95 -0.97 -1.91
N GLY A 279 -28.27 0.32 -1.75
CA GLY A 279 -27.53 1.48 -2.24
C GLY A 279 -28.30 2.37 -3.23
N VAL A 280 -29.09 3.30 -2.67
CA VAL A 280 -29.70 4.54 -3.26
C VAL A 280 -30.74 4.40 -4.40
N ARG A 281 -31.86 5.13 -4.24
CA ARG A 281 -33.04 5.22 -5.13
C ARG A 281 -32.88 6.25 -6.27
N ARG A 282 -33.49 6.00 -7.44
CA ARG A 282 -34.77 6.59 -7.95
C ARG A 282 -34.97 6.21 -9.44
N ALA A 283 -36.12 5.64 -9.78
CA ALA A 283 -36.71 5.75 -11.13
C ALA A 283 -38.23 5.59 -10.99
N SER A 284 -38.98 6.68 -11.15
CA SER A 284 -40.45 6.66 -11.24
C SER A 284 -40.83 6.57 -12.71
N ASN A 285 -41.33 5.41 -13.15
CA ASN A 285 -42.12 5.35 -14.38
C ASN A 285 -43.58 5.59 -14.00
N THR A 286 -44.00 6.86 -14.00
CA THR A 286 -45.43 7.21 -14.00
C THR A 286 -45.90 7.21 -15.46
N PRO A 287 -46.87 6.38 -15.88
CA PRO A 287 -47.59 6.60 -17.12
C PRO A 287 -48.52 7.83 -16.96
N PRO A 288 -48.80 8.61 -18.02
CA PRO A 288 -49.63 9.81 -17.90
C PRO A 288 -51.07 9.45 -17.50
N ASP A 289 -51.64 10.32 -16.67
CA ASP A 289 -52.93 10.23 -15.98
C ASP A 289 -54.11 9.65 -16.80
N ALA A 290 -54.79 8.65 -16.23
CA ALA A 290 -56.17 8.33 -16.58
C ALA A 290 -57.10 8.91 -15.50
N GLN A 291 -57.75 10.02 -15.84
CA GLN A 291 -58.81 10.66 -15.06
C GLN A 291 -60.04 9.75 -14.93
N TRP A 292 -60.67 9.71 -13.74
CA TRP A 292 -62.08 9.34 -13.57
C TRP A 292 -62.74 10.18 -12.45
N PRO A 293 -64.02 10.59 -12.56
CA PRO A 293 -64.54 11.75 -11.83
C PRO A 293 -65.52 11.35 -10.69
N PRO A 294 -66.35 12.26 -10.13
CA PRO A 294 -66.30 12.73 -8.76
C PRO A 294 -67.32 12.04 -7.84
N GLY A 295 -66.93 11.72 -6.60
CA GLY A 295 -67.81 11.15 -5.57
C GLY A 295 -67.74 11.92 -4.27
N GLY A 296 -68.39 13.09 -4.21
CA GLY A 296 -68.55 13.88 -2.98
C GLY A 296 -69.62 13.28 -2.07
N LEU A 297 -69.23 12.80 -0.90
CA LEU A 297 -70.13 12.46 0.19
C LEU A 297 -70.57 13.74 0.92
N ARG A 298 -71.89 13.92 0.99
CA ARG A 298 -72.58 14.92 1.80
C ARG A 298 -72.17 14.81 3.27
N GLN A 299 -71.93 15.95 3.91
CA GLN A 299 -72.12 16.10 5.35
C GLN A 299 -73.17 17.17 5.62
N SER A 300 -74.10 16.80 6.49
CA SER A 300 -75.17 17.63 7.04
C SER A 300 -74.70 18.35 8.30
N ARG A 301 -74.64 19.68 8.23
CA ARG A 301 -75.00 20.72 9.21
C ARG A 301 -74.05 21.90 9.13
#